data_AF-A0A6C0LE73-F1
#
_entry.id   AF-A0A6C0LE73-F1
#
_cell.length_a   1.000
_cell.length_b   1.000
_cell.length_c   1.000
_cell.angle_alpha   90.00
_cell.angle_beta   90.00
_cell.angle_gamma   90.00
#
_symmetry.space_group_name_H-M   'P 1'
#
loop_
_entity.id
_entity.type
_entity.pdbx_description
1 polymer ?
#
loop_
_entity_poly.entity_id
_entity_poly.type
_entity_poly.pdbx_seq_one_letter_code
_entity_poly.pdbx_strand_id
1 'polypeptide(L)'
;MPTKKKFRRNKKTLKNKINKYICRKTDICCEDDIDRNVVIENIFMLYREIAEFMYEKDEYLAHINNDLVKFIGYRIDLEKNNDNKGVRLWDKIDRKMYVNKKLDETKIRELLKEVPLYYLLAFLGTAYYKYKTTRDILENIEKEKAMKEGV
;
A
#
# COMPACT_ATOMS: atom_id res chain seq x y z
N MET A 1 -38.14 -34.15 37.93
CA MET A 1 -37.75 -32.79 38.35
C MET A 1 -36.32 -32.81 38.89
N PRO A 2 -35.52 -31.73 38.88
CA PRO A 2 -35.31 -30.70 37.87
C PRO A 2 -33.85 -30.70 37.33
N THR A 3 -33.67 -29.97 36.24
CA THR A 3 -32.44 -29.65 35.51
C THR A 3 -31.25 -29.16 36.35
N LYS A 4 -30.03 -29.67 36.11
CA LYS A 4 -28.81 -28.94 36.47
C LYS A 4 -28.31 -28.13 35.28
N LYS A 5 -28.71 -26.86 35.24
CA LYS A 5 -28.19 -25.83 34.34
C LYS A 5 -26.67 -25.72 34.48
N LYS A 6 -26.01 -25.67 33.32
CA LYS A 6 -24.60 -25.32 33.12
C LYS A 6 -24.23 -24.05 33.87
N PHE A 7 -23.14 -24.09 34.63
CA PHE A 7 -22.30 -22.92 34.88
C PHE A 7 -20.87 -23.24 34.44
N ARG A 8 -20.63 -23.14 33.13
CA ARG A 8 -19.25 -22.99 32.63
C ARG A 8 -18.77 -21.62 33.12
N ARG A 9 -17.99 -21.60 34.20
CA ARG A 9 -17.28 -20.41 34.66
C ARG A 9 -16.37 -19.95 33.51
N ASN A 10 -16.76 -18.87 32.84
CA ASN A 10 -15.89 -18.14 31.92
C ASN A 10 -14.72 -17.57 32.73
N LYS A 11 -13.66 -18.36 32.92
CA LYS A 11 -12.38 -17.84 33.42
C LYS A 11 -11.91 -16.83 32.38
N LYS A 12 -12.00 -15.54 32.73
CA LYS A 12 -11.35 -14.45 31.98
C LYS A 12 -9.85 -14.72 32.00
N THR A 13 -9.37 -15.43 31.00
CA THR A 13 -7.95 -15.71 30.82
C THR A 13 -7.19 -14.40 30.66
N LEU A 14 -5.90 -14.40 31.01
CA LEU A 14 -5.00 -13.28 30.71
C LEU A 14 -5.09 -12.91 29.23
N LYS A 15 -5.18 -13.91 28.34
CA LYS A 15 -5.46 -13.75 26.91
C LYS A 15 -6.73 -12.94 26.64
N ASN A 16 -7.85 -13.22 27.31
CA ASN A 16 -9.08 -12.43 27.17
C ASN A 16 -8.95 -11.00 27.73
N LYS A 17 -8.17 -10.79 28.79
CA LYS A 17 -7.93 -9.43 29.32
C LYS A 17 -7.06 -8.61 28.38
N ILE A 18 -6.02 -9.22 27.81
CA ILE A 18 -5.13 -8.62 26.81
C ILE A 18 -5.93 -8.30 25.54
N ASN A 19 -6.66 -9.27 24.97
CA ASN A 19 -7.52 -9.03 23.80
C ASN A 19 -8.52 -7.90 24.05
N LYS A 20 -9.19 -7.90 25.20
CA LYS A 20 -10.20 -6.86 25.50
C LYS A 20 -9.58 -5.47 25.73
N TYR A 21 -8.31 -5.40 26.10
CA TYR A 21 -7.57 -4.15 26.25
C TYR A 21 -7.01 -3.66 24.91
N ILE A 22 -6.45 -4.57 24.10
CA ILE A 22 -5.94 -4.27 22.76
C ILE A 22 -7.09 -3.87 21.84
N CYS A 23 -8.17 -4.66 21.74
CA CYS A 23 -9.34 -4.34 20.91
C CYS A 23 -10.16 -3.12 21.41
N ARG A 24 -9.82 -2.54 22.56
CA ARG A 24 -10.40 -1.27 23.07
C ARG A 24 -9.57 -0.06 22.70
N LYS A 25 -8.27 -0.24 22.42
CA LYS A 25 -7.58 0.68 21.55
C LYS A 25 -8.21 0.45 20.19
N THR A 26 -8.76 1.47 19.58
CA THR A 26 -9.22 1.43 18.20
C THR A 26 -8.02 1.02 17.35
N ASP A 27 -7.84 -0.29 17.17
CA ASP A 27 -7.09 -0.82 16.05
C ASP A 27 -7.72 -0.15 14.84
N ILE A 28 -6.91 0.43 13.97
CA ILE A 28 -7.31 0.96 12.68
C ILE A 28 -7.97 -0.21 11.93
N CYS A 29 -9.28 -0.35 12.10
CA CYS A 29 -10.03 -1.57 11.81
C CYS A 29 -11.02 -1.32 10.66
N CYS A 30 -11.50 -0.09 10.53
CA CYS A 30 -12.56 0.25 9.61
C CYS A 30 -12.32 1.60 8.92
N GLU A 31 -13.09 1.79 7.84
CA GLU A 31 -13.15 3.03 7.07
C GLU A 31 -13.46 4.26 7.95
N ASP A 32 -14.21 4.07 9.04
CA ASP A 32 -14.60 5.14 9.95
C ASP A 32 -13.41 5.79 10.69
N ASP A 33 -12.29 5.05 10.81
CA ASP A 33 -11.07 5.52 11.49
C ASP A 33 -10.05 6.13 10.52
N ILE A 34 -10.29 6.07 9.20
CA ILE A 34 -9.31 6.46 8.18
C ILE A 34 -9.91 7.41 7.14
N ASP A 35 -9.33 8.60 7.03
CA ASP A 35 -9.57 9.44 5.85
C ASP A 35 -8.75 8.92 4.66
N ARG A 36 -9.45 8.26 3.72
CA ARG A 36 -8.84 7.76 2.47
C ARG A 36 -8.17 8.86 1.66
N ASN A 37 -8.69 10.09 1.66
CA ASN A 37 -8.09 11.16 0.88
C ASN A 37 -6.70 11.52 1.43
N VAL A 38 -6.53 11.50 2.75
CA VAL A 38 -5.23 11.71 3.39
C VAL A 38 -4.26 10.58 3.04
N VAL A 39 -4.72 9.32 3.08
CA VAL A 39 -3.89 8.18 2.69
C VAL A 39 -3.46 8.26 1.22
N ILE A 40 -4.40 8.59 0.33
CA ILE A 40 -4.12 8.76 -1.11
C ILE A 40 -3.14 9.91 -1.33
N GLU A 41 -3.31 11.05 -0.65
CA GLU A 41 -2.38 12.17 -0.78
C GLU A 41 -0.96 11.78 -0.34
N ASN A 42 -0.84 11.04 0.77
CA ASN A 42 0.45 10.55 1.24
C ASN A 42 1.11 9.60 0.23
N ILE A 43 0.33 8.72 -0.43
CA ILE A 43 0.84 7.87 -1.52
C ILE A 43 1.43 8.73 -2.63
N PHE A 44 0.68 9.73 -3.10
CA PHE A 44 1.13 10.62 -4.17
C PHE A 44 2.38 11.42 -3.79
N MET A 45 2.43 11.97 -2.58
CA MET A 45 3.62 12.65 -2.07
C MET A 45 4.84 11.74 -2.08
N LEU A 46 4.73 10.53 -1.52
CA LEU A 46 5.84 9.58 -1.47
C LEU A 46 6.36 9.23 -2.87
N TYR A 47 5.46 8.99 -3.83
CA TYR A 47 5.88 8.68 -5.20
C TYR A 47 6.48 9.87 -5.95
N ARG A 48 6.05 11.10 -5.67
CA ARG A 48 6.70 12.31 -6.19
C ARG A 48 8.12 12.43 -5.65
N GLU A 49 8.33 12.21 -4.36
CA GLU A 49 9.66 12.22 -3.74
C GLU A 49 10.56 11.10 -4.29
N ILE A 50 10.02 9.88 -4.45
CA ILE A 50 10.75 8.76 -5.09
C ILE A 50 11.18 9.12 -6.52
N ALA A 51 10.26 9.69 -7.32
CA ALA A 51 10.55 10.07 -8.69
C ALA A 51 11.59 11.20 -8.74
N GLU A 52 11.54 12.15 -7.82
CA GLU A 52 12.54 13.21 -7.67
C GLU A 52 13.92 12.65 -7.34
N PHE A 53 14.01 11.71 -6.38
CA PHE A 53 15.25 11.00 -6.06
C PHE A 53 15.85 10.22 -7.24
N MET A 54 15.00 9.76 -8.15
CA MET A 54 15.42 9.03 -9.36
C MET A 54 15.70 9.95 -10.55
N TYR A 55 15.58 11.27 -10.39
CA TYR A 55 15.67 12.26 -11.48
C TYR A 55 14.61 12.05 -12.59
N GLU A 56 13.47 11.47 -12.23
CA GLU A 56 12.36 11.10 -13.12
C GLU A 56 11.05 11.78 -12.68
N LYS A 57 11.10 13.05 -12.28
CA LYS A 57 9.99 13.76 -11.62
C LYS A 57 8.64 13.64 -12.34
N ASP A 58 8.64 13.63 -13.67
CA ASP A 58 7.43 13.55 -14.49
C ASP A 58 6.85 12.12 -14.59
N GLU A 59 7.59 11.10 -14.15
CA GLU A 59 7.23 9.68 -14.24
C GLU A 59 6.58 9.13 -12.96
N TYR A 60 6.35 9.95 -11.94
CA TYR A 60 5.82 9.48 -10.64
C TYR A 60 4.47 8.75 -10.79
N LEU A 61 3.62 9.14 -11.75
CA LEU A 61 2.37 8.44 -12.05
C LEU A 61 2.63 7.04 -12.64
N ALA A 62 3.69 6.89 -13.45
CA ALA A 62 4.08 5.59 -14.00
C ALA A 62 4.59 4.67 -12.88
N HIS A 63 5.33 5.20 -11.90
CA HIS A 63 5.72 4.46 -10.71
C HIS A 63 4.51 3.97 -9.90
N ILE A 64 3.49 4.82 -9.71
CA ILE A 64 2.24 4.43 -9.04
C ILE A 64 1.50 3.35 -9.83
N ASN A 65 1.30 3.56 -11.13
CA ASN A 65 0.60 2.62 -12.01
C ASN A 65 1.28 1.23 -11.97
N ASN A 66 2.60 1.19 -12.17
CA ASN A 66 3.38 -0.04 -12.16
C ASN A 66 3.29 -0.80 -10.83
N ASP A 67 3.38 -0.09 -9.70
CA ASP A 67 3.34 -0.75 -8.39
C ASP A 67 1.91 -1.15 -8.00
N LEU A 68 0.89 -0.38 -8.41
CA LEU A 68 -0.52 -0.72 -8.15
C LEU A 68 -0.92 -2.01 -8.86
N VAL A 69 -0.56 -2.18 -10.14
CA VAL A 69 -0.91 -3.40 -10.89
C VAL A 69 -0.15 -4.65 -10.41
N LYS A 70 1.01 -4.48 -9.76
CA LYS A 70 1.77 -5.61 -9.16
C LYS A 70 1.01 -6.32 -8.05
N PHE A 71 0.02 -5.69 -7.40
CA PHE A 71 -0.84 -6.37 -6.43
C PHE A 71 -1.70 -7.48 -7.05
N ILE A 72 -1.90 -7.44 -8.37
CA ILE A 72 -2.55 -8.51 -9.15
C ILE A 72 -1.53 -9.60 -9.50
N GLY A 73 -0.28 -9.19 -9.75
CA GLY A 73 0.84 -10.03 -10.15
C GLY A 73 1.63 -9.39 -11.29
N TYR A 74 2.86 -9.86 -11.50
CA TYR A 74 3.61 -9.48 -12.69
C TYR A 74 2.95 -10.08 -13.93
N ARG A 75 2.68 -9.24 -14.95
CA ARG A 75 1.98 -9.67 -16.17
C ARG A 75 2.62 -10.92 -16.80
N ILE A 76 3.95 -10.96 -16.89
CA ILE A 76 4.71 -12.08 -17.44
C ILE A 76 4.41 -13.38 -16.68
N ASP A 77 4.30 -13.32 -15.35
CA ASP A 77 4.03 -14.50 -14.53
C ASP A 77 2.57 -14.94 -14.65
N LEU A 78 1.63 -13.98 -14.75
CA LEU A 78 0.22 -14.27 -15.01
C LEU A 78 0.03 -14.98 -16.35
N GLU A 79 0.72 -14.50 -17.40
CA GLU A 79 0.69 -15.10 -18.75
C GLU A 79 1.33 -16.50 -18.75
N LYS A 80 2.52 -16.66 -18.15
CA LYS A 80 3.19 -17.97 -18.04
C LYS A 80 2.36 -19.02 -17.31
N ASN A 81 1.65 -18.61 -16.25
CA ASN A 81 0.81 -19.48 -15.45
C ASN A 81 -0.59 -19.70 -16.05
N ASN A 82 -0.89 -19.15 -17.23
CA ASN A 82 -2.21 -19.17 -17.86
C ASN A 82 -3.33 -18.60 -16.96
N ASP A 83 -3.01 -17.64 -16.08
CA ASP A 83 -3.99 -16.96 -15.24
C ASP A 83 -4.74 -15.88 -16.05
N ASN A 84 -5.66 -16.34 -16.88
CA ASN A 84 -6.50 -15.51 -17.72
C ASN A 84 -7.35 -14.50 -16.91
N LYS A 85 -7.66 -14.80 -15.64
CA LYS A 85 -8.43 -13.89 -14.79
C LYS A 85 -7.53 -12.75 -14.30
N GLY A 86 -6.32 -13.09 -13.85
CA GLY A 86 -5.29 -12.12 -13.48
C GLY A 86 -4.97 -11.16 -14.61
N VAL A 87 -4.69 -11.68 -15.82
CA VAL A 87 -4.39 -10.84 -17.00
C VAL A 87 -5.54 -9.88 -17.34
N ARG A 88 -6.80 -10.35 -17.32
CA ARG A 88 -7.96 -9.49 -17.58
C ARG A 88 -8.13 -8.41 -16.51
N LEU A 89 -7.89 -8.74 -15.25
CA LEU A 89 -7.97 -7.79 -14.15
C LEU A 89 -6.86 -6.74 -14.25
N TRP A 90 -5.65 -7.18 -14.57
CA TRP A 90 -4.49 -6.32 -14.85
C TRP A 90 -4.82 -5.32 -15.95
N ASP A 91 -5.28 -5.78 -17.12
CA ASP A 91 -5.65 -4.91 -18.24
C ASP A 91 -6.78 -3.93 -17.88
N LYS A 92 -7.75 -4.38 -17.08
CA LYS A 92 -8.88 -3.54 -16.67
C LYS A 92 -8.43 -2.41 -15.75
N ILE A 93 -7.58 -2.72 -14.77
CA ILE A 93 -7.06 -1.75 -13.80
C ILE A 93 -6.11 -0.78 -14.49
N ASP A 94 -5.20 -1.29 -15.34
CA ASP A 94 -4.27 -0.47 -16.11
C ASP A 94 -5.00 0.57 -16.96
N ARG A 95 -5.95 0.14 -17.80
CA ARG A 95 -6.73 1.03 -18.67
C ARG A 95 -7.53 2.10 -17.92
N LYS A 96 -7.99 1.81 -16.68
CA LYS A 96 -8.74 2.79 -15.88
C LYS A 96 -7.91 4.02 -15.49
N MET A 97 -6.58 3.91 -15.49
CA MET A 97 -5.67 5.00 -15.09
C MET A 97 -5.30 5.95 -16.24
N TYR A 98 -5.73 5.67 -17.48
CA TYR A 98 -5.37 6.46 -18.65
C TYR A 98 -6.51 7.35 -19.15
N VAL A 99 -6.15 8.54 -19.65
CA VAL A 99 -6.98 9.41 -20.49
C VAL A 99 -6.17 9.75 -21.74
N ASN A 100 -6.74 9.54 -22.93
CA ASN A 100 -6.06 9.83 -24.21
C ASN A 100 -4.65 9.22 -24.32
N LYS A 101 -4.47 7.97 -23.85
CA LYS A 101 -3.19 7.23 -23.80
C LYS A 101 -2.10 7.84 -22.90
N LYS A 102 -2.46 8.78 -22.02
CA LYS A 102 -1.57 9.29 -20.97
C LYS A 102 -2.13 8.93 -19.60
N LEU A 103 -1.25 8.68 -18.64
CA LEU A 103 -1.65 8.51 -17.25
C LEU A 103 -2.27 9.80 -16.73
N ASP A 104 -3.35 9.65 -15.96
CA ASP A 104 -4.10 10.78 -15.41
C ASP A 104 -4.20 10.66 -13.89
N GLU A 105 -3.71 11.68 -13.19
CA GLU A 105 -3.71 11.73 -11.73
C GLU A 105 -5.13 11.59 -11.15
N THR A 106 -6.12 12.23 -11.76
CA THR A 106 -7.51 12.18 -11.28
C THR A 106 -8.05 10.76 -11.36
N LYS A 107 -7.81 10.07 -12.48
CA LYS A 107 -8.22 8.67 -12.67
C LYS A 107 -7.56 7.72 -11.67
N ILE A 108 -6.27 7.91 -11.40
CA ILE A 108 -5.55 7.10 -10.40
C ILE A 108 -6.12 7.35 -9.00
N ARG A 109 -6.41 8.61 -8.64
CA ARG A 109 -7.04 8.95 -7.36
C ARG A 109 -8.44 8.34 -7.22
N GLU A 110 -9.26 8.41 -8.26
CA GLU A 110 -10.58 7.76 -8.30
C GLU A 110 -10.45 6.25 -8.08
N LEU A 111 -9.52 5.61 -8.79
CA LEU A 111 -9.28 4.18 -8.65
C LEU A 111 -8.84 3.80 -7.21
N LEU A 112 -7.95 4.57 -6.59
CA LEU A 112 -7.50 4.32 -5.21
C LEU A 112 -8.62 4.55 -4.16
N LYS A 113 -9.67 5.32 -4.47
CA LYS A 113 -10.86 5.40 -3.62
C LYS A 113 -11.70 4.12 -3.69
N GLU A 114 -11.64 3.38 -4.80
CA GLU A 114 -12.37 2.14 -5.01
C GLU A 114 -11.67 0.90 -4.45
N VAL A 115 -10.33 0.92 -4.28
CA VAL A 115 -9.60 -0.28 -3.80
C VAL A 115 -9.90 -0.55 -2.31
N PRO A 116 -10.00 -1.81 -1.87
CA PRO A 116 -10.27 -2.11 -0.46
C PRO A 116 -9.26 -1.44 0.49
N LEU A 117 -9.73 -0.98 1.66
CA LEU A 117 -8.90 -0.22 2.60
C LEU A 117 -7.58 -0.89 2.96
N TYR A 118 -7.61 -2.20 3.22
CA TYR A 118 -6.39 -2.95 3.54
C TYR A 118 -5.37 -2.97 2.39
N TYR A 119 -5.83 -2.96 1.13
CA TYR A 119 -4.95 -2.80 -0.04
C TYR A 119 -4.39 -1.39 -0.11
N LEU A 120 -5.23 -0.37 0.14
CA LEU A 120 -4.79 1.02 0.15
C LEU A 120 -3.69 1.26 1.20
N LEU A 121 -3.88 0.72 2.41
CA LEU A 121 -2.89 0.81 3.49
C LEU A 121 -1.62 -0.01 3.20
N ALA A 122 -1.78 -1.21 2.64
CA ALA A 122 -0.63 -2.00 2.19
C ALA A 122 0.16 -1.25 1.11
N PHE A 123 -0.53 -0.57 0.19
CA PHE A 123 0.10 0.21 -0.86
C PHE A 123 0.83 1.44 -0.30
N LEU A 124 0.25 2.15 0.67
CA LEU A 124 0.95 3.19 1.43
C LEU A 124 2.21 2.65 2.11
N GLY A 125 2.13 1.48 2.74
CA GLY A 125 3.28 0.81 3.35
C GLY A 125 4.39 0.50 2.35
N THR A 126 4.04 -0.02 1.18
CA THR A 126 4.98 -0.26 0.08
C THR A 126 5.61 1.04 -0.42
N ALA A 127 4.83 2.10 -0.61
CA ALA A 127 5.32 3.41 -1.02
C ALA A 127 6.33 3.96 -0.01
N TYR A 128 6.02 3.88 1.29
CA TYR A 128 6.90 4.34 2.35
C TYR A 128 8.20 3.53 2.43
N TYR A 129 8.11 2.19 2.30
CA TYR A 129 9.29 1.33 2.28
C TYR A 129 10.22 1.66 1.11
N LYS A 130 9.65 1.85 -0.08
CA LYS A 130 10.39 2.23 -1.30
C LYS A 130 11.06 3.59 -1.12
N TYR A 131 10.31 4.58 -0.65
CA TYR A 131 10.82 5.92 -0.34
C TYR A 131 12.03 5.87 0.60
N LYS A 132 11.88 5.19 1.74
CA LYS A 132 12.94 5.09 2.74
C LYS A 132 14.19 4.43 2.15
N THR A 133 14.01 3.33 1.43
CA THR A 133 15.11 2.60 0.80
C THR A 133 15.86 3.47 -0.22
N THR A 134 15.12 4.17 -1.10
CA THR A 134 15.72 5.06 -2.10
C THR A 134 16.49 6.20 -1.44
N ARG A 135 15.92 6.83 -0.41
CA ARG A 135 16.58 7.90 0.33
C ARG A 135 17.86 7.42 1.03
N ASP A 136 17.80 6.28 1.72
CA ASP A 136 18.95 5.72 2.42
C ASP A 136 20.11 5.39 1.44
N ILE A 137 19.78 4.92 0.23
CA ILE A 137 20.79 4.69 -0.83
C ILE A 137 21.43 6.00 -1.27
N LEU A 138 20.65 7.05 -1.53
CA LEU A 138 21.17 8.35 -1.96
C LEU A 138 22.08 8.99 -0.90
N GLU A 139 21.66 8.99 0.36
CA GLU A 139 22.47 9.51 1.46
C GLU A 139 23.83 8.81 1.56
N ASN A 140 23.87 7.49 1.30
CA ASN A 140 25.12 6.73 1.30
C ASN A 140 26.02 7.11 0.12
N ILE A 141 25.45 7.28 -1.08
CA ILE A 141 26.20 7.72 -2.27
C ILE A 141 26.79 9.12 -2.04
N GLU A 142 26.02 10.05 -1.46
CA GLU A 142 26.49 11.41 -1.17
C GLU A 142 27.64 11.41 -0.15
N LYS A 143 27.53 10.61 0.92
CA LYS A 143 28.61 10.42 1.90
C LYS A 143 29.89 9.89 1.23
N GLU A 144 29.77 8.88 0.37
CA GLU A 144 30.93 8.33 -0.35
C GLU A 144 31.58 9.35 -1.29
N LYS A 145 30.80 10.18 -1.98
CA LYS A 145 31.33 11.26 -2.83
C LYS A 145 32.06 12.32 -2.02
N ALA A 146 31.46 12.78 -0.92
CA ALA A 146 32.08 13.76 -0.02
C ALA A 146 33.41 13.25 0.57
N MET A 147 33.52 11.96 0.86
CA MET A 147 34.79 11.35 1.32
C MET A 147 35.86 11.27 0.22
N LYS A 148 35.47 11.16 -1.06
CA LYS A 148 36.40 11.07 -2.20
C LYS A 148 36.86 12.43 -2.72
N GLU A 149 36.03 13.47 -2.60
CA GLU A 149 36.34 14.84 -3.04
C GLU A 149 37.08 15.67 -1.98
N GLY A 150 37.17 15.18 -0.74
CA GLY A 150 37.88 15.81 0.38
C GLY A 150 39.36 15.43 0.53
N VAL A 151 40.04 14.97 -0.53
CA VAL A 151 41.50 14.66 -0.59
C VAL A 151 42.17 15.47 -1.68
#